data_AF-A0A959W7H0-F1
#
_entry.id   AF-A0A959W7H0-F1
#
_cell.length_a   1.000
_cell.length_b   1.000
_cell.length_c   1.000
_cell.angle_alpha   90.00
_cell.angle_beta   90.00
_cell.angle_gamma   90.00
#
_symmetry.space_group_name_H-M   'P 1'
#
loop_
_entity.id
_entity.type
_entity.pdbx_description
1 polymer ?
#
loop_
_entity_poly.entity_id
_entity_poly.type
_entity_poly.pdbx_seq_one_letter_code
_entity_poly.pdbx_strand_id
1 'polypeptide(L)'
;MSAIFKTKNFELSRMVEVPYEAEDVLQKLLADYPGLLAGDSEDADSDWLLIQREIGIAESEDSGSRWSLDHLFVDRDAVPTLVEVKRSTDSRIRREVVGQMLDYAANGSAVWSQESIRTSFESCADREGRDHEAELAEFLGGQEDPDQFWNRVGENLKLGKIRLVFVADEIPRELRRVIEFMNEQMESTEVIGLEVKQFAADGERATTLMSTLIGRTETARQVKGGTAPRRQGTWTLDDYRREVADRMGDEAIARRVMELHRLLVEAGA
;
A
#
# COMPACT_ATOMS: atom_id res chain seq x y z
N MET A 1 18.05 -9.81 -15.15
CA MET A 1 17.02 -9.10 -15.91
C MET A 1 16.02 -10.12 -16.41
N SER A 2 14.79 -10.08 -15.89
CA SER A 2 13.67 -10.85 -16.43
C SER A 2 13.22 -10.21 -17.74
N ALA A 3 12.84 -11.01 -18.74
CA ALA A 3 12.28 -10.49 -19.98
C ALA A 3 10.77 -10.31 -19.82
N ILE A 4 10.26 -9.10 -20.11
CA ILE A 4 8.83 -8.79 -20.07
C ILE A 4 8.31 -8.74 -21.50
N PHE A 5 7.12 -9.33 -21.71
CA PHE A 5 6.42 -9.34 -22.99
C PHE A 5 4.98 -8.90 -22.80
N LYS A 6 4.45 -8.17 -23.78
CA LYS A 6 3.04 -7.78 -23.85
C LYS A 6 2.40 -8.46 -25.04
N THR A 7 1.27 -9.13 -24.82
CA THR A 7 0.49 -9.73 -25.90
C THR A 7 -0.70 -8.84 -26.23
N LYS A 8 -0.84 -8.45 -27.50
CA LYS A 8 -2.01 -7.73 -28.02
C LYS A 8 -2.42 -8.39 -29.34
N ASN A 9 -3.68 -8.79 -29.47
CA ASN A 9 -4.18 -9.51 -30.66
C ASN A 9 -3.34 -10.75 -31.05
N PHE A 10 -2.87 -11.51 -30.06
CA PHE A 10 -1.95 -12.66 -30.23
C PHE A 10 -0.55 -12.31 -30.77
N GLU A 11 -0.22 -11.03 -30.93
CA GLU A 11 1.15 -10.59 -31.23
C GLU A 11 1.91 -10.32 -29.93
N LEU A 12 3.09 -10.92 -29.81
CA LEU A 12 4.00 -10.77 -28.68
C LEU A 12 5.00 -9.65 -28.98
N SER A 13 4.96 -8.59 -28.17
CA SER A 13 5.93 -7.51 -28.19
C SER A 13 6.86 -7.62 -26.99
N ARG A 14 8.18 -7.60 -27.25
CA ARG A 14 9.17 -7.50 -26.17
C ARG A 14 9.11 -6.10 -25.58
N MET A 15 9.06 -6.03 -24.25
CA MET A 15 9.05 -4.78 -23.52
C MET A 15 10.46 -4.46 -23.00
N VAL A 16 10.82 -3.18 -23.07
CA VAL A 16 12.07 -2.63 -22.54
C VAL A 16 11.77 -1.71 -21.37
N GLU A 17 12.63 -1.76 -20.34
CA GLU A 17 12.54 -0.86 -19.19
C GLU A 17 12.87 0.57 -19.62
N VAL A 18 12.06 1.53 -19.19
CA VAL A 18 12.24 2.96 -19.50
C VAL A 18 12.35 3.73 -18.19
N PRO A 19 13.35 4.60 -18.00
CA PRO A 19 13.46 5.40 -16.77
C PRO A 19 12.33 6.44 -16.69
N TYR A 20 12.04 6.93 -15.50
CA TYR A 20 11.19 8.12 -15.34
C TYR A 20 11.99 9.39 -15.65
N GLU A 21 11.33 10.36 -16.28
CA GLU A 21 11.93 11.65 -16.61
C GLU A 21 12.13 12.52 -15.35
N ALA A 22 11.18 12.45 -14.40
CA ALA A 22 11.19 13.20 -13.15
C ALA A 22 10.51 12.43 -12.01
N GLU A 23 10.86 12.77 -10.76
CA GLU A 23 10.23 12.21 -9.56
C GLU A 23 8.72 12.52 -9.51
N ASP A 24 8.33 13.73 -9.89
CA ASP A 24 6.92 14.15 -9.93
C ASP A 24 6.04 13.24 -10.80
N VAL A 25 6.59 12.61 -11.84
CA VAL A 25 5.84 11.64 -12.66
C VAL A 25 5.45 10.42 -11.82
N LEU A 26 6.37 9.89 -11.03
CA LEU A 26 6.13 8.75 -10.16
C LEU A 26 5.27 9.13 -8.95
N GLN A 27 5.47 10.34 -8.40
CA GLN A 27 4.60 10.90 -7.36
C GLN A 27 3.15 10.99 -7.83
N LYS A 28 2.91 11.63 -8.97
CA LYS A 28 1.58 11.74 -9.54
C LYS A 28 0.95 10.38 -9.82
N LEU A 29 1.75 9.43 -10.34
CA LEU A 29 1.28 8.08 -10.59
C LEU A 29 0.78 7.38 -9.31
N LEU A 30 1.48 7.55 -8.18
CA LEU A 30 1.05 7.01 -6.89
C LEU A 30 -0.20 7.71 -6.35
N ALA A 31 -0.31 9.02 -6.52
CA ALA A 31 -1.48 9.78 -6.13
C ALA A 31 -2.74 9.37 -6.92
N ASP A 32 -2.58 9.21 -8.24
CA ASP A 32 -3.68 8.83 -9.14
C ASP A 32 -4.05 7.34 -9.00
N TYR A 33 -3.08 6.47 -8.66
CA TYR A 33 -3.26 5.03 -8.52
C TYR A 33 -2.62 4.48 -7.23
N PRO A 34 -3.21 4.74 -6.05
CA PRO A 34 -2.64 4.33 -4.76
C PRO A 34 -2.44 2.81 -4.60
N GLY A 35 -3.21 2.01 -5.36
CA GLY A 35 -3.07 0.54 -5.38
C GLY A 35 -1.67 0.04 -5.79
N LEU A 36 -0.84 0.89 -6.42
CA LEU A 36 0.57 0.55 -6.68
C LEU A 36 1.38 0.32 -5.40
N LEU A 37 0.96 0.88 -4.26
CA LEU A 37 1.61 0.67 -2.97
C LEU A 37 1.52 -0.78 -2.47
N ALA A 38 0.57 -1.57 -2.99
CA ALA A 38 0.49 -3.00 -2.71
C ALA A 38 1.67 -3.80 -3.30
N GLY A 39 2.34 -3.27 -4.33
CA GLY A 39 3.40 -3.96 -5.02
C GLY A 39 2.95 -5.30 -5.61
N ASP A 40 3.68 -6.37 -5.30
CA ASP A 40 3.44 -7.75 -5.71
C ASP A 40 2.79 -8.59 -4.59
N SER A 41 2.26 -7.92 -3.55
CA SER A 41 1.60 -8.58 -2.43
C SER A 41 0.26 -9.18 -2.84
N GLU A 42 0.03 -10.45 -2.51
CA GLU A 42 -1.29 -11.10 -2.65
C GLU A 42 -2.28 -10.63 -1.57
N ASP A 43 -1.77 -10.08 -0.45
CA ASP A 43 -2.57 -9.54 0.66
C ASP A 43 -3.20 -8.16 0.36
N ALA A 44 -3.32 -7.77 -0.91
CA ALA A 44 -3.65 -6.42 -1.35
C ALA A 44 -5.16 -6.10 -1.30
N ASP A 45 -5.77 -6.22 -0.11
CA ASP A 45 -7.09 -5.65 0.19
C ASP A 45 -6.99 -4.26 0.85
N SER A 46 -5.78 -3.69 0.94
CA SER A 46 -5.59 -2.33 1.43
C SER A 46 -5.84 -1.34 0.29
N ASP A 47 -7.07 -0.83 0.20
CA ASP A 47 -7.29 0.45 -0.47
C ASP A 47 -6.57 1.53 0.37
N TRP A 48 -5.83 2.42 -0.28
CA TRP A 48 -5.18 3.57 0.36
C TRP A 48 -5.95 4.85 0.05
N LEU A 49 -6.26 5.61 1.10
CA LEU A 49 -6.78 6.97 1.00
C LEU A 49 -5.62 7.95 0.96
N LEU A 50 -5.50 8.73 -0.11
CA LEU A 50 -4.52 9.82 -0.19
C LEU A 50 -4.98 10.98 0.71
N ILE A 51 -4.19 11.30 1.73
CA ILE A 51 -4.45 12.46 2.59
C ILE A 51 -3.99 13.73 1.87
N GLN A 52 -2.70 13.78 1.53
CA GLN A 52 -2.10 14.96 0.93
C GLN A 52 -0.76 14.62 0.27
N ARG A 53 -0.50 15.28 -0.86
CA ARG A 53 0.82 15.37 -1.48
C ARG A 53 1.64 16.53 -0.88
N GLU A 54 2.95 16.35 -0.78
CA GLU A 54 3.89 17.38 -0.29
C GLU A 54 3.46 17.94 1.08
N ILE A 55 3.09 17.06 2.01
CA ILE A 55 2.64 17.47 3.33
C ILE A 55 3.83 17.95 4.16
N GLY A 56 3.77 19.21 4.59
CA GLY A 56 4.81 19.82 5.42
C GLY A 56 4.79 19.31 6.86
N ILE A 57 5.96 19.17 7.46
CA ILE A 57 6.12 19.07 8.91
C ILE A 57 6.45 20.44 9.48
N ALA A 58 5.56 20.95 10.32
CA ALA A 58 5.87 22.07 11.21
C ALA A 58 6.68 21.54 12.41
N GLU A 59 7.84 22.15 12.70
CA GLU A 59 8.66 21.81 13.87
C GLU A 59 8.04 22.38 15.17
N SER A 60 7.19 23.40 15.04
CA SER A 60 6.35 24.02 16.08
C SER A 60 5.38 25.02 15.43
N GLU A 61 4.36 25.52 16.16
CA GLU A 61 3.41 26.54 15.65
C GLU A 61 4.10 27.83 15.12
N ASP A 62 5.36 28.08 15.49
CA ASP A 62 6.10 29.33 15.20
C ASP A 62 7.30 29.17 14.24
N SER A 63 7.60 27.96 13.74
CA SER A 63 8.68 27.72 12.77
C SER A 63 8.15 27.04 11.51
N GLY A 64 8.36 27.69 10.35
CA GLY A 64 7.89 27.19 9.05
C GLY A 64 8.37 25.76 8.74
N SER A 65 7.67 25.10 7.81
CA SER A 65 7.89 23.68 7.52
C SER A 65 9.32 23.42 7.02
N ARG A 66 10.10 22.68 7.80
CA ARG A 66 11.52 22.40 7.50
C ARG A 66 11.69 21.25 6.50
N TRP A 67 10.71 20.36 6.44
CA TRP A 67 10.69 19.20 5.56
C TRP A 67 9.27 18.95 5.04
N SER A 68 9.17 18.40 3.82
CA SER A 68 7.92 17.99 3.18
C SER A 68 8.01 16.52 2.81
N LEU A 69 7.01 15.76 3.20
CA LEU A 69 6.85 14.36 2.81
C LEU A 69 6.12 14.31 1.47
N ASP A 70 6.58 13.51 0.52
CA ASP A 70 5.98 13.47 -0.81
C ASP A 70 4.50 13.06 -0.77
N HIS A 71 4.15 12.03 0.00
CA HIS A 71 2.75 11.67 0.23
C HIS A 71 2.50 11.13 1.63
N LEU A 72 1.32 11.46 2.15
CA LEU A 72 0.71 10.76 3.28
C LEU A 72 -0.54 10.04 2.80
N PHE A 73 -0.61 8.75 3.07
CA PHE A 73 -1.80 7.92 2.87
C PHE A 73 -2.26 7.32 4.20
N VAL A 74 -3.47 6.78 4.20
CA VAL A 74 -3.99 5.93 5.28
C VAL A 74 -4.68 4.72 4.65
N ASP A 75 -4.44 3.52 5.16
CA ASP A 75 -5.14 2.31 4.71
C ASP A 75 -6.42 2.02 5.52
N ARG A 76 -7.18 0.98 5.12
CA ARG A 76 -8.42 0.58 5.80
C ARG A 76 -8.24 0.12 7.25
N ASP A 77 -7.02 -0.27 7.63
CA ASP A 77 -6.67 -0.57 9.02
C ASP A 77 -6.30 0.69 9.82
N ALA A 78 -6.56 1.86 9.22
CA ALA A 78 -6.25 3.18 9.73
C ALA A 78 -4.75 3.40 9.97
N VAL A 79 -3.87 2.66 9.27
CA VAL A 79 -2.41 2.77 9.43
C VAL A 79 -1.88 3.90 8.54
N PRO A 80 -1.31 4.98 9.11
CA PRO A 80 -0.67 6.02 8.33
C PRO A 80 0.51 5.46 7.54
N THR A 81 0.54 5.75 6.24
CA THR A 81 1.58 5.32 5.31
C THR A 81 2.27 6.56 4.75
N LEU A 82 3.50 6.78 5.20
CA LEU A 82 4.36 7.89 4.80
C LEU A 82 5.21 7.45 3.63
N VAL A 83 5.15 8.17 2.52
CA VAL A 83 5.78 7.77 1.27
C VAL A 83 6.76 8.84 0.82
N GLU A 84 7.98 8.41 0.53
CA GLU A 84 9.04 9.25 -0.05
C GLU A 84 9.47 8.66 -1.38
N VAL A 85 9.45 9.48 -2.42
CA VAL A 85 9.69 9.10 -3.81
C VAL A 85 11.05 9.64 -4.24
N LYS A 86 11.86 8.77 -4.83
CA LYS A 86 13.19 9.12 -5.36
C LYS A 86 13.47 8.40 -6.67
N ARG A 87 14.38 8.96 -7.48
CA ARG A 87 14.93 8.28 -8.66
C ARG A 87 16.24 7.56 -8.35
N SER A 88 16.42 6.38 -8.92
CA SER A 88 17.62 5.52 -8.85
C SER A 88 18.93 6.26 -9.17
N THR A 89 18.88 7.30 -10.00
CA THR A 89 20.02 8.15 -10.35
C THR A 89 20.49 9.06 -9.22
N ASP A 90 19.71 9.23 -8.15
CA ASP A 90 20.10 10.09 -7.04
C ASP A 90 20.99 9.34 -6.03
N SER A 91 22.31 9.51 -6.18
CA SER A 91 23.31 8.92 -5.27
C SER A 91 23.18 9.36 -3.79
N ARG A 92 22.35 10.37 -3.50
CA ARG A 92 22.07 10.86 -2.13
C ARG A 92 20.96 10.08 -1.41
N ILE A 93 20.20 9.24 -2.15
CA ILE A 93 19.08 8.42 -1.65
C ILE A 93 19.39 7.78 -0.28
N ARG A 94 20.61 7.28 -0.08
CA ARG A 94 20.95 6.50 1.12
C ARG A 94 20.85 7.24 2.45
N ARG A 95 21.34 8.49 2.54
CA ARG A 95 21.55 9.16 3.86
C ARG A 95 20.49 10.20 4.17
N GLU A 96 20.05 10.91 3.15
CA GLU A 96 19.08 11.98 3.30
C GLU A 96 17.68 11.41 3.60
N VAL A 97 17.26 10.44 2.81
CA VAL A 97 15.91 9.87 2.84
C VAL A 97 15.67 9.04 4.11
N VAL A 98 16.68 8.27 4.55
CA VAL A 98 16.58 7.51 5.81
C VAL A 98 16.53 8.45 7.01
N GLY A 99 17.33 9.51 7.01
CA GLY A 99 17.30 10.53 8.05
C GLY A 99 15.92 11.19 8.13
N GLN A 100 15.40 11.63 6.98
CA GLN A 100 14.06 12.19 6.87
C GLN A 100 12.99 11.22 7.39
N MET A 101 12.98 9.95 6.96
CA MET A 101 12.03 8.94 7.45
C MET A 101 12.11 8.68 8.94
N LEU A 102 13.31 8.71 9.53
CA LEU A 102 13.46 8.60 10.99
C LEU A 102 12.99 9.85 11.71
N ASP A 103 13.25 11.03 11.16
CA ASP A 103 12.73 12.29 11.70
C ASP A 103 11.19 12.31 11.64
N TYR A 104 10.59 11.78 10.57
CA TYR A 104 9.14 11.58 10.47
C TYR A 104 8.62 10.60 11.53
N ALA A 105 9.26 9.44 11.69
CA ALA A 105 8.83 8.46 12.68
C ALA A 105 8.98 8.97 14.13
N ALA A 106 10.02 9.77 14.40
CA ALA A 106 10.32 10.30 15.72
C ALA A 106 9.45 11.52 16.09
N ASN A 107 9.15 12.40 15.12
CA ASN A 107 8.42 13.65 15.36
C ASN A 107 6.97 13.60 14.90
N GLY A 108 6.60 12.70 13.99
CA GLY A 108 5.27 12.62 13.37
C GLY A 108 4.15 12.40 14.38
N SER A 109 4.37 11.60 15.44
CA SER A 109 3.37 11.42 16.50
C SER A 109 3.24 12.63 17.43
N ALA A 110 4.23 13.54 17.44
CA ALA A 110 4.20 14.78 18.20
C ALA A 110 3.61 15.95 17.40
N VAL A 111 3.75 15.91 16.07
CA VAL A 111 3.33 16.98 15.15
C VAL A 111 1.96 16.69 14.52
N TRP A 112 1.66 15.44 14.19
CA TRP A 112 0.39 15.05 13.59
C TRP A 112 -0.55 14.45 14.61
N SER A 113 -1.72 15.07 14.73
CA SER A 113 -2.90 14.50 15.37
C SER A 113 -3.89 13.98 14.32
N GLN A 114 -4.83 13.15 14.75
CA GLN A 114 -5.95 12.73 13.89
C GLN A 114 -6.70 13.92 13.30
N GLU A 115 -6.89 15.01 14.06
CA GLU A 115 -7.56 16.22 13.60
C GLU A 115 -6.75 16.91 12.50
N SER A 116 -5.43 16.98 12.64
CA SER A 116 -4.56 17.59 11.64
C SER A 116 -4.54 16.81 10.32
N ILE A 117 -4.52 15.46 10.39
CA ILE A 117 -4.56 14.60 9.20
C ILE A 117 -5.93 14.71 8.53
N ARG A 118 -7.01 14.64 9.30
CA ARG A 118 -8.37 14.81 8.80
C ARG A 118 -8.56 16.16 8.10
N THR A 119 -8.11 17.24 8.76
CA THR A 119 -8.19 18.60 8.19
C THR A 119 -7.37 18.71 6.90
N SER A 120 -6.21 18.05 6.83
CA SER A 120 -5.37 18.02 5.63
C SER A 120 -6.07 17.30 4.47
N PHE A 121 -6.71 16.16 4.74
CA PHE A 121 -7.53 15.43 3.77
C PHE A 121 -8.69 16.28 3.25
N GLU A 122 -9.51 16.83 4.15
CA GLU A 122 -10.68 17.66 3.81
C GLU A 122 -10.25 18.88 2.97
N SER A 123 -9.23 19.61 3.42
CA SER A 123 -8.70 20.79 2.71
C SER A 123 -8.12 20.44 1.33
N CYS A 124 -7.47 19.29 1.20
CA CYS A 124 -6.89 18.83 -0.05
C CYS A 124 -7.99 18.50 -1.07
N ALA A 125 -8.99 17.72 -0.65
CA ALA A 125 -10.16 17.38 -1.48
C ALA A 125 -10.93 18.63 -1.91
N ASP A 126 -11.20 19.56 -0.98
CA ASP A 126 -11.89 20.82 -1.28
C ASP A 126 -11.15 21.67 -2.32
N ARG A 127 -9.83 21.79 -2.18
CA ARG A 127 -8.98 22.54 -3.13
C ARG A 127 -8.99 21.93 -4.53
N GLU A 128 -9.19 20.62 -4.62
CA GLU A 128 -9.29 19.88 -5.88
C GLU A 128 -10.74 19.76 -6.40
N GLY A 129 -11.71 20.32 -5.67
CA GLY A 129 -13.13 20.27 -6.03
C GLY A 129 -13.74 18.87 -5.89
N ARG A 130 -13.16 18.02 -5.02
CA ARG A 130 -13.64 16.68 -4.67
C ARG A 130 -14.52 16.76 -3.43
N ASP A 131 -15.54 15.91 -3.36
CA ASP A 131 -16.40 15.77 -2.18
C ASP A 131 -15.72 14.81 -1.19
N HIS A 132 -15.11 15.37 -0.14
CA HIS A 132 -14.39 14.60 0.87
C HIS A 132 -15.28 13.63 1.65
N GLU A 133 -16.58 13.95 1.85
CA GLU A 133 -17.50 13.07 2.56
C GLU A 133 -17.84 11.85 1.69
N ALA A 134 -18.09 12.07 0.40
CA ALA A 134 -18.35 10.99 -0.55
C ALA A 134 -17.12 10.08 -0.75
N GLU A 135 -15.93 10.67 -0.89
CA GLU A 135 -14.67 9.94 -1.05
C GLU A 135 -14.36 9.08 0.18
N LEU A 136 -14.52 9.63 1.39
CA LEU A 136 -14.34 8.87 2.62
C LEU A 136 -15.40 7.77 2.77
N ALA A 137 -16.66 8.04 2.45
CA ALA A 137 -17.73 7.04 2.52
C ALA A 137 -17.50 5.87 1.54
N GLU A 138 -17.03 6.16 0.33
CA GLU A 138 -16.64 5.16 -0.67
C GLU A 138 -15.46 4.32 -0.15
N PHE A 139 -14.42 4.97 0.36
CA PHE A 139 -13.25 4.31 0.92
C PHE A 139 -13.59 3.34 2.06
N LEU A 140 -14.45 3.77 2.99
CA LEU A 140 -14.91 2.98 4.13
C LEU A 140 -15.93 1.90 3.76
N GLY A 141 -16.50 1.94 2.55
CA GLY A 141 -17.51 0.97 2.09
C GLY A 141 -18.76 0.92 2.98
N GLY A 142 -19.05 2.00 3.71
CA GLY A 142 -20.14 2.10 4.68
C GLY A 142 -20.05 1.13 5.88
N GLN A 143 -18.89 0.52 6.13
CA GLN A 143 -18.71 -0.46 7.21
C GLN A 143 -18.33 0.18 8.56
N GLU A 144 -17.82 1.41 8.53
CA GLU A 144 -17.27 2.10 9.70
C GLU A 144 -17.73 3.56 9.73
N ASP A 145 -17.90 4.10 10.93
CA ASP A 145 -18.19 5.51 11.15
C ASP A 145 -16.93 6.36 10.93
N PRO A 146 -17.02 7.50 10.21
CA PRO A 146 -15.87 8.37 9.94
C PRO A 146 -15.09 8.80 11.19
N ASP A 147 -15.78 9.15 12.28
CA ASP A 147 -15.10 9.60 13.51
C ASP A 147 -14.36 8.42 14.17
N GLN A 148 -14.94 7.22 14.14
CA GLN A 148 -14.25 6.01 14.60
C GLN A 148 -12.99 5.73 13.77
N PHE A 149 -13.07 5.83 12.44
CA PHE A 149 -11.91 5.67 11.57
C PHE A 149 -10.78 6.64 11.94
N TRP A 150 -11.07 7.94 12.03
CA TRP A 150 -10.07 8.95 12.38
C TRP A 150 -9.50 8.75 13.79
N ASN A 151 -10.32 8.30 14.75
CA ASN A 151 -9.84 7.93 16.08
C ASN A 151 -8.80 6.80 16.03
N ARG A 152 -9.04 5.75 15.23
CA ARG A 152 -8.05 4.68 15.02
C ARG A 152 -6.76 5.19 14.35
N VAL A 153 -6.86 6.14 13.41
CA VAL A 153 -5.67 6.79 12.81
C VAL A 153 -4.84 7.46 13.90
N GLY A 154 -5.49 8.21 14.79
CA GLY A 154 -4.83 8.86 15.93
C GLY A 154 -4.21 7.87 16.93
N GLU A 155 -4.88 6.76 17.21
CA GLU A 155 -4.36 5.69 18.07
C GLU A 155 -3.13 5.02 17.44
N ASN A 156 -3.19 4.68 16.16
CA ASN A 156 -2.07 4.08 15.42
C ASN A 156 -0.85 5.01 15.39
N LEU A 157 -1.04 6.31 15.17
CA LEU A 157 0.03 7.31 15.28
C LEU A 157 0.68 7.32 16.68
N LYS A 158 -0.13 7.36 17.74
CA LYS A 158 0.36 7.38 19.13
C LYS A 158 1.13 6.12 19.51
N LEU A 159 0.74 4.97 18.95
CA LEU A 159 1.40 3.69 19.15
C LEU A 159 2.63 3.50 18.25
N GLY A 160 2.94 4.45 17.34
CA GLY A 160 4.00 4.29 16.35
C GLY A 160 3.70 3.22 15.30
N LYS A 161 2.44 2.80 15.18
CA LYS A 161 1.96 1.87 14.15
C LYS A 161 1.74 2.65 12.86
N ILE A 162 2.85 2.91 12.18
CA ILE A 162 2.92 3.61 10.91
C ILE A 162 3.70 2.78 9.89
N ARG A 163 3.58 3.14 8.62
CA ARG A 163 4.33 2.53 7.52
C ARG A 163 5.18 3.58 6.82
N LEU A 164 6.47 3.33 6.71
CA LEU A 164 7.44 4.14 5.99
C LEU A 164 7.73 3.43 4.66
N VAL A 165 7.39 4.06 3.54
CA VAL A 165 7.55 3.49 2.19
C VAL A 165 8.54 4.33 1.40
N PHE A 166 9.64 3.70 1.03
CA PHE A 166 10.61 4.25 0.10
C PHE A 166 10.25 3.82 -1.32
N VAL A 167 9.94 4.75 -2.21
CA VAL A 167 9.58 4.45 -3.60
C VAL A 167 10.67 4.90 -4.55
N ALA A 168 11.07 4.02 -5.46
CA ALA A 168 11.93 4.38 -6.59
C ALA A 168 11.65 3.51 -7.82
N ASP A 169 12.22 3.87 -8.96
CA ASP A 169 12.31 3.01 -10.14
C ASP A 169 13.28 1.83 -9.92
N GLU A 170 14.36 2.07 -9.18
CA GLU A 170 15.27 1.04 -8.70
C GLU A 170 15.82 1.43 -7.32
N ILE A 171 15.76 0.49 -6.36
CA ILE A 171 16.27 0.69 -5.01
C ILE A 171 17.67 0.08 -4.92
N PRO A 172 18.72 0.89 -4.65
CA PRO A 172 20.08 0.37 -4.53
C PRO A 172 20.21 -0.71 -3.46
N ARG A 173 21.08 -1.70 -3.68
CA ARG A 173 21.30 -2.83 -2.75
C ARG A 173 21.66 -2.36 -1.33
N GLU A 174 22.36 -1.25 -1.21
CA GLU A 174 22.69 -0.62 0.06
C GLU A 174 21.45 -0.11 0.80
N LEU A 175 20.54 0.58 0.11
CA LEU A 175 19.30 1.07 0.72
C LEU A 175 18.39 -0.11 1.07
N ARG A 176 18.27 -1.11 0.19
CA ARG A 176 17.54 -2.36 0.48
C ARG A 176 17.94 -2.98 1.82
N ARG A 177 19.24 -3.09 2.07
CA ARG A 177 19.78 -3.63 3.35
C ARG A 177 19.39 -2.77 4.56
N VAL A 178 19.36 -1.45 4.41
CA VAL A 178 18.93 -0.53 5.48
C VAL A 178 17.43 -0.69 5.76
N ILE A 179 16.62 -0.74 4.71
CA ILE A 179 15.17 -0.98 4.81
C ILE A 179 14.89 -2.30 5.54
N GLU A 180 15.50 -3.39 5.09
CA GLU A 180 15.37 -4.71 5.71
C GLU A 180 15.78 -4.69 7.18
N PHE A 181 16.94 -4.10 7.50
CA PHE A 181 17.41 -3.97 8.86
C PHE A 181 16.43 -3.18 9.74
N MET A 182 15.97 -2.01 9.27
CA MET A 182 15.00 -1.20 10.02
C MET A 182 13.70 -1.95 10.25
N ASN A 183 13.19 -2.64 9.22
CA ASN A 183 11.94 -3.39 9.30
C ASN A 183 12.02 -4.59 10.26
N GLU A 184 13.21 -5.15 10.46
CA GLU A 184 13.46 -6.23 11.42
C GLU A 184 13.65 -5.72 12.86
N GLN A 185 14.11 -4.48 13.04
CA GLN A 185 14.35 -3.89 14.37
C GLN A 185 13.15 -3.11 14.91
N MET A 186 12.28 -2.59 14.06
CA MET A 186 11.11 -1.82 14.46
C MET A 186 9.90 -2.72 14.66
N GLU A 187 9.40 -2.80 15.89
CA GLU A 187 8.29 -3.71 16.24
C GLU A 187 6.93 -3.22 15.73
N SER A 188 6.63 -1.93 15.91
CA SER A 188 5.32 -1.35 15.56
C SER A 188 5.31 -0.66 14.19
N THR A 189 6.46 -0.16 13.76
CA THR A 189 6.60 0.57 12.49
C THR A 189 7.00 -0.38 11.37
N GLU A 190 6.31 -0.27 10.24
CA GLU A 190 6.70 -0.98 9.03
C GLU A 190 7.63 -0.14 8.18
N VAL A 191 8.72 -0.72 7.68
CA VAL A 191 9.66 -0.07 6.77
C VAL A 191 9.77 -0.90 5.50
N ILE A 192 9.36 -0.32 4.38
CA ILE A 192 9.17 -1.05 3.12
C ILE A 192 9.81 -0.24 1.98
N GLY A 193 10.43 -0.94 1.04
CA GLY A 193 10.81 -0.38 -0.25
C GLY A 193 9.81 -0.81 -1.32
N LEU A 194 9.51 0.08 -2.26
CA LEU A 194 8.67 -0.18 -3.41
C LEU A 194 9.43 0.22 -4.67
N GLU A 195 9.72 -0.77 -5.52
CA GLU A 195 10.24 -0.52 -6.87
C GLU A 195 9.07 -0.44 -7.84
N VAL A 196 8.87 0.69 -8.51
CA VAL A 196 7.85 0.87 -9.54
C VAL A 196 8.53 1.08 -10.89
N LYS A 197 8.70 0.01 -11.66
CA LYS A 197 9.32 0.05 -12.99
C LYS A 197 8.28 0.27 -14.08
N GLN A 198 8.63 1.04 -15.11
CA GLN A 198 7.79 1.21 -16.29
C GLN A 198 8.44 0.61 -17.53
N PHE A 199 7.61 0.03 -18.40
CA PHE A 199 8.06 -0.67 -19.59
C PHE A 199 7.30 -0.20 -20.84
N ALA A 200 8.02 -0.08 -21.95
CA ALA A 200 7.50 0.28 -23.26
C ALA A 200 7.82 -0.80 -24.30
N ALA A 201 7.00 -0.89 -25.34
CA ALA A 201 7.43 -1.55 -26.57
C ALA A 201 8.47 -0.66 -27.27
N ASP A 202 9.33 -1.25 -28.09
CA ASP A 202 10.41 -0.51 -28.76
C ASP A 202 9.86 0.67 -29.57
N GLY A 203 10.35 1.88 -29.28
CA GLY A 203 9.90 3.13 -29.91
C GLY A 203 8.53 3.67 -29.46
N GLU A 204 7.87 3.04 -28.49
CA GLU A 204 6.56 3.47 -27.97
C GLU A 204 6.66 4.13 -26.58
N ARG A 205 5.54 4.70 -26.11
CA ARG A 205 5.43 5.17 -24.72
C ARG A 205 5.30 3.98 -23.77
N ALA A 206 5.64 4.19 -22.50
CA ALA A 206 5.42 3.19 -21.46
C ALA A 206 3.94 2.80 -21.39
N THR A 207 3.66 1.50 -21.37
CA THR A 207 2.27 0.97 -21.31
C THR A 207 2.07 -0.08 -20.22
N THR A 208 3.12 -0.40 -19.47
CA THR A 208 3.09 -1.44 -18.44
C THR A 208 3.90 -0.97 -17.25
N LEU A 209 3.34 -1.14 -16.06
CA LEU A 209 3.98 -0.85 -14.79
C LEU A 209 4.16 -2.17 -14.03
N MET A 210 5.24 -2.27 -13.30
CA MET A 210 5.51 -3.38 -12.39
C MET A 210 5.92 -2.79 -11.04
N SER A 211 5.15 -3.11 -10.01
CA SER A 211 5.37 -2.69 -8.64
C SER A 211 5.87 -3.89 -7.83
N THR A 212 7.00 -3.76 -7.13
CA THR A 212 7.63 -4.86 -6.37
C THR A 212 8.00 -4.40 -4.97
N LEU A 213 7.58 -5.14 -3.94
CA LEU A 213 7.91 -4.83 -2.56
C LEU A 213 9.28 -5.36 -2.14
N ILE A 214 9.91 -4.62 -1.23
CA ILE A 214 11.22 -4.89 -0.63
C ILE A 214 11.09 -4.72 0.88
N GLY A 215 11.82 -5.52 1.65
CA GLY A 215 11.89 -5.37 3.11
C GLY A 215 10.92 -6.27 3.89
N ARG A 216 9.92 -6.88 3.25
CA ARG A 216 9.05 -7.90 3.87
C ARG A 216 9.76 -9.27 3.96
N THR A 217 10.81 -9.35 4.77
CA THR A 217 11.50 -10.62 5.07
C THR A 217 10.65 -11.49 6.00
N GLU A 218 10.92 -12.80 6.02
CA GLU A 218 10.27 -13.72 6.97
C GLU A 218 10.53 -13.32 8.43
N THR A 219 11.73 -12.82 8.73
CA THR A 219 12.11 -12.28 10.04
C THR A 219 11.24 -11.10 10.44
N ALA A 220 11.06 -10.12 9.54
CA ALA A 220 10.22 -8.96 9.82
C ALA A 220 8.74 -9.36 10.04
N ARG A 221 8.23 -10.37 9.31
CA ARG A 221 6.88 -10.91 9.54
C ARG A 221 6.73 -11.52 10.94
N GLN A 222 7.77 -12.20 11.44
CA GLN A 222 7.76 -12.78 12.79
C GLN A 222 7.84 -11.70 13.88
N VAL A 223 8.71 -10.70 13.73
CA VAL A 223 8.88 -9.60 14.69
C VAL A 223 7.61 -8.78 14.84
N LYS A 224 6.94 -8.47 13.72
CA LYS A 224 5.69 -7.70 13.71
C LYS A 224 4.46 -8.49 14.19
N GLY A 225 4.69 -9.70 14.71
CA GLY A 225 3.63 -10.58 15.19
C GLY A 225 2.57 -10.81 14.12
N GLY A 226 3.01 -10.92 12.85
CA GLY A 226 2.11 -11.09 11.72
C GLY A 226 1.07 -12.13 12.10
N THR A 227 -0.19 -11.69 12.16
CA THR A 227 -1.30 -12.63 12.18
C THR A 227 -1.00 -13.51 10.98
N ALA A 228 -0.65 -14.78 11.23
CA ALA A 228 -0.49 -15.74 10.15
C ALA A 228 -1.65 -15.47 9.20
N PRO A 229 -1.42 -15.33 7.87
CA PRO A 229 -2.49 -15.06 6.94
C PRO A 229 -3.60 -15.96 7.39
N ARG A 230 -4.79 -15.40 7.71
CA ARG A 230 -5.93 -16.19 8.15
C ARG A 230 -5.89 -17.33 7.18
N ARG A 231 -5.45 -18.51 7.63
CA ARG A 231 -5.36 -19.63 6.74
C ARG A 231 -6.83 -19.73 6.42
N GLN A 232 -7.23 -19.37 5.21
CA GLN A 232 -8.16 -20.22 4.52
C GLN A 232 -7.42 -21.55 4.54
N GLY A 233 -7.55 -22.23 5.69
CA GLY A 233 -7.10 -23.58 5.85
C GLY A 233 -7.76 -24.28 4.69
N THR A 234 -7.03 -25.19 4.09
CA THR A 234 -7.56 -26.13 3.11
C THR A 234 -8.99 -26.45 3.54
N TRP A 235 -9.97 -25.93 2.79
CA TRP A 235 -11.36 -25.96 3.25
C TRP A 235 -11.66 -27.42 3.53
N THR A 236 -12.01 -27.74 4.77
CA THR A 236 -12.47 -29.10 5.02
C THR A 236 -13.83 -29.23 4.35
N LEU A 237 -14.18 -30.45 3.96
CA LEU A 237 -15.49 -30.71 3.40
C LEU A 237 -16.62 -30.26 4.35
N ASP A 238 -16.35 -30.26 5.66
CA ASP A 238 -17.30 -29.82 6.68
C ASP A 238 -17.41 -28.29 6.79
N ASP A 239 -16.33 -27.55 6.53
CA ASP A 239 -16.37 -26.08 6.41
C ASP A 239 -17.17 -25.65 5.17
N TYR A 240 -16.94 -26.34 4.03
CA TYR A 240 -17.70 -26.13 2.81
C TYR A 240 -19.20 -26.35 3.00
N ARG A 241 -19.58 -27.46 3.65
CA ARG A 241 -20.98 -27.78 3.93
C ARG A 241 -21.66 -26.73 4.80
N ARG A 242 -20.96 -26.25 5.83
CA ARG A 242 -21.48 -25.24 6.76
C ARG A 242 -21.72 -23.92 6.05
N GLU A 243 -20.76 -23.45 5.25
CA GLU A 243 -20.87 -22.18 4.56
C GLU A 243 -21.98 -22.19 3.49
N VAL A 244 -22.11 -23.29 2.75
CA VAL A 244 -23.16 -23.45 1.74
C VAL A 244 -24.55 -23.44 2.40
N ALA A 245 -24.69 -24.05 3.57
CA ALA A 245 -25.94 -24.02 4.33
C ALA A 245 -26.29 -22.62 4.85
N ASP A 246 -25.31 -21.90 5.41
CA ASP A 246 -25.51 -20.56 5.99
C ASP A 246 -25.81 -19.50 4.93
N ARG A 247 -25.10 -19.52 3.79
CA ARG A 247 -25.22 -18.46 2.77
C ARG A 247 -26.39 -18.64 1.79
N MET A 248 -26.78 -19.89 1.51
CA MET A 248 -27.78 -20.13 0.46
C MET A 248 -29.21 -19.98 0.95
N GLY A 249 -29.48 -20.06 2.27
CA GLY A 249 -30.79 -19.83 2.88
C GLY A 249 -31.91 -20.82 2.48
N ASP A 250 -31.72 -21.60 1.41
CA ASP A 250 -32.62 -22.63 0.88
C ASP A 250 -31.92 -23.99 0.89
N GLU A 251 -32.46 -24.90 1.71
CA GLU A 251 -31.93 -26.25 1.95
C GLU A 251 -31.97 -27.15 0.69
N ALA A 252 -32.83 -26.84 -0.29
CA ALA A 252 -32.87 -27.56 -1.56
C ALA A 252 -31.71 -27.13 -2.48
N ILE A 253 -31.38 -25.83 -2.49
CA ILE A 253 -30.27 -25.28 -3.28
C ILE A 253 -28.93 -25.71 -2.69
N ALA A 254 -28.78 -25.65 -1.36
CA ALA A 254 -27.59 -26.12 -0.67
C ALA A 254 -27.28 -27.59 -0.99
N ARG A 255 -28.31 -28.46 -1.01
CA ARG A 255 -28.17 -29.87 -1.40
C ARG A 255 -27.71 -30.05 -2.84
N ARG A 256 -28.27 -29.27 -3.78
CA ARG A 256 -27.90 -29.34 -5.20
C ARG A 256 -26.44 -28.94 -5.43
N VAL A 257 -25.98 -27.92 -4.72
CA VAL A 257 -24.59 -27.42 -4.78
C VAL A 257 -23.61 -28.45 -4.20
N MET A 258 -23.97 -29.08 -3.08
CA MET A 258 -23.18 -30.18 -2.50
C MET A 258 -23.10 -31.40 -3.43
N GLU A 259 -24.19 -31.74 -4.12
CA GLU A 259 -24.23 -32.84 -5.08
C GLU A 259 -23.36 -32.57 -6.31
N LEU A 260 -23.40 -31.33 -6.83
CA LEU A 260 -22.53 -30.91 -7.93
C LEU A 260 -21.06 -31.00 -7.55
N HIS A 261 -20.68 -30.54 -6.35
CA HIS A 261 -19.30 -30.65 -5.87
C HIS A 261 -18.85 -32.12 -5.80
N ARG A 262 -19.70 -33.02 -5.30
CA ARG A 262 -19.41 -34.46 -5.25
C ARG A 262 -19.14 -35.05 -6.64
N LEU A 263 -19.97 -34.70 -7.63
CA LEU A 263 -19.84 -35.17 -9.01
C LEU A 263 -18.56 -34.65 -9.68
N LEU A 264 -18.16 -33.41 -9.39
CA LEU A 264 -16.92 -32.83 -9.90
C LEU A 264 -15.68 -33.54 -9.32
N VAL A 265 -15.68 -33.83 -8.03
CA VAL A 265 -14.59 -34.60 -7.39
C VAL A 265 -14.53 -36.04 -7.93
N GLU A 266 -15.67 -36.70 -8.13
CA GLU A 266 -15.74 -38.04 -8.75
C GLU A 266 -15.24 -38.04 -10.21
N ALA A 267 -15.39 -36.91 -10.92
CA ALA A 267 -14.89 -36.72 -12.28
C ALA A 267 -13.40 -36.31 -12.34
N GLY A 268 -12.74 -36.13 -11.20
CA GLY A 268 -11.32 -35.76 -11.10
C GLY A 268 -11.02 -34.29 -11.39
N ALA A 269 -12.01 -33.41 -11.23
CA ALA A 269 -11.85 -31.95 -11.31
C ALA A 269 -11.29 -31.35 -10.02
#